data_AF-A0A6S6VFA5-F1
#
_entry.id   AF-A0A6S6VFA5-F1
#
_cell.length_a   1.000
_cell.length_b   1.000
_cell.length_c   1.000
_cell.angle_alpha   90.00
_cell.angle_beta   90.00
_cell.angle_gamma   90.00
#
_symmetry.space_group_name_H-M   'P 1'
#
loop_
_entity.id
_entity.type
_entity.pdbx_description
1 polymer ?
#
loop_
_entity_poly.entity_id
_entity_poly.type
_entity_poly.pdbx_seq_one_letter_code
_entity_poly.pdbx_strand_id
1 'polypeptide(L)'
;MAKWITLLLALMATALIFISTSAAPSTKPLRLSCTEVPGTGSADTSLSDKPKKLNKEPPKYSVQILLVRASTKDYHWMLAQGPAKIPVNPCPTYPKPFEVISMSSLISYAPDAIENPPGPPVMSLDMDPWDGRKNCKWTTTGGDDVGMVECDEYASGCTKDGQYKDGVINCHGVSFHRMFACEF
;
A
#
# COMPACT_ATOMS: atom_id res chain seq x y z
N MET A 1 11.97 28.14 57.08
CA MET A 1 13.19 27.42 56.65
C MET A 1 13.54 27.89 55.25
N ALA A 2 14.80 28.23 55.06
CA ALA A 2 15.28 29.13 54.01
C ALA A 2 15.98 28.34 52.89
N LYS A 3 15.72 28.78 51.64
CA LYS A 3 16.61 28.71 50.46
C LYS A 3 16.90 27.27 49.92
N TRP A 4 17.16 27.00 48.64
CA TRP A 4 17.94 27.74 47.65
C TRP A 4 17.49 27.38 46.22
N ILE A 5 17.40 28.41 45.40
CA ILE A 5 17.50 28.38 43.94
C ILE A 5 18.98 28.20 43.59
N THR A 6 19.30 27.32 42.64
CA THR A 6 20.59 27.33 41.94
C THR A 6 20.36 27.26 40.44
N LEU A 7 20.53 28.44 39.82
CA LEU A 7 20.78 28.70 38.42
C LEU A 7 22.31 28.61 38.16
N LEU A 8 22.70 28.62 36.88
CA LEU A 8 24.02 28.84 36.26
C LEU A 8 24.82 27.58 35.89
N LEU A 9 25.59 27.52 34.80
CA LEU A 9 25.62 28.16 33.46
C LEU A 9 26.89 27.59 32.79
N ALA A 10 26.88 27.52 31.45
CA ALA A 10 28.02 27.61 30.53
C ALA A 10 29.00 26.42 30.34
N LEU A 11 29.16 26.02 29.07
CA LEU A 11 30.40 26.06 28.24
C LEU A 11 30.15 25.16 27.00
N MET A 12 29.81 25.70 25.83
CA MET A 12 30.68 26.25 24.75
C MET A 12 31.63 25.23 24.09
N ALA A 13 31.50 25.12 22.76
CA ALA A 13 32.50 24.77 21.71
C ALA A 13 31.99 23.64 20.78
N THR A 14 31.39 23.96 19.61
CA THR A 14 32.02 24.16 18.28
C THR A 14 32.79 22.96 17.71
N ALA A 15 32.19 22.30 16.71
CA ALA A 15 32.79 21.57 15.58
C ALA A 15 31.67 20.71 14.95
N LEU A 16 31.40 20.59 13.66
CA LEU A 16 32.01 21.07 12.43
C LEU A 16 30.90 21.05 11.36
N ILE A 17 30.94 22.06 10.50
CA ILE A 17 30.17 22.16 9.26
C ILE A 17 30.66 21.05 8.32
N PHE A 18 29.75 20.21 7.81
CA PHE A 18 29.95 19.53 6.54
C PHE A 18 28.78 19.86 5.61
N ILE A 19 29.01 20.88 4.78
CA ILE A 19 28.27 21.11 3.54
C ILE A 19 28.91 20.19 2.52
N SER A 20 28.23 19.10 2.16
CA SER A 20 28.57 18.32 0.99
C SER A 20 27.63 18.71 -0.14
N THR A 21 27.93 19.83 -0.80
CA THR A 21 27.46 20.07 -2.16
C THR A 21 28.26 19.16 -3.08
N SER A 22 27.60 18.21 -3.74
CA SER A 22 28.16 17.59 -4.93
C SER A 22 27.16 17.70 -6.06
N ALA A 23 27.68 18.19 -7.17
CA ALA A 23 26.96 18.67 -8.33
C ALA A 23 26.17 17.57 -9.03
N ALA A 24 25.04 17.96 -9.60
CA ALA A 24 24.35 17.19 -10.61
C ALA A 24 25.24 17.02 -11.85
N PRO A 25 25.30 15.82 -12.46
CA PRO A 25 25.66 15.68 -13.86
C PRO A 25 24.38 15.65 -14.70
N SER A 26 24.14 16.73 -15.43
CA SER A 26 23.31 16.72 -16.63
C SER A 26 24.12 16.12 -17.76
N THR A 27 23.81 14.89 -18.18
CA THR A 27 24.19 14.34 -19.48
C THR A 27 23.21 13.25 -19.91
N LYS A 28 22.22 13.61 -20.73
CA LYS A 28 21.84 12.83 -21.91
C LYS A 28 22.43 13.57 -23.12
N PRO A 29 22.77 12.92 -24.25
CA PRO A 29 22.49 11.52 -24.62
C PRO A 29 23.75 10.78 -25.13
N LEU A 30 23.80 9.45 -24.98
CA LEU A 30 24.51 8.62 -25.96
C LEU A 30 23.52 7.62 -26.54
N ARG A 31 23.04 7.93 -27.74
CA ARG A 31 22.56 6.90 -28.65
C ARG A 31 23.77 6.11 -29.10
N LEU A 32 23.93 4.89 -28.61
CA LEU A 32 24.70 3.90 -29.36
C LEU A 32 23.84 3.49 -30.55
N SER A 33 24.05 4.16 -31.68
CA SER A 33 23.75 3.58 -32.98
C SER A 33 24.76 2.44 -33.17
N CYS A 34 24.31 1.19 -33.06
CA CYS A 34 25.11 0.07 -33.56
C CYS A 34 25.19 0.20 -35.08
N THR A 35 26.35 0.65 -35.57
CA THR A 35 26.68 0.60 -36.99
C THR A 35 26.72 -0.86 -37.44
N GLU A 36 25.95 -1.17 -38.47
CA GLU A 36 25.99 -2.43 -39.20
C GLU A 36 27.41 -2.70 -39.70
N VAL A 37 27.92 -3.90 -39.42
CA VAL A 37 29.10 -4.46 -40.08
C VAL A 37 28.59 -5.45 -41.13
N PRO A 38 28.90 -5.29 -42.42
CA PRO A 38 28.50 -6.27 -43.43
C PRO A 38 29.44 -7.47 -43.34
N GLY A 39 28.96 -8.55 -42.75
CA GLY A 39 29.63 -9.85 -42.67
C GLY A 39 28.82 -10.91 -43.38
N THR A 40 29.24 -11.25 -44.60
CA THR A 40 28.78 -12.40 -45.37
C THR A 40 28.97 -13.72 -44.64
N GLY A 41 27.90 -14.53 -44.56
CA GLY A 41 28.03 -15.99 -44.60
C GLY A 41 27.59 -16.76 -43.35
N SER A 42 26.71 -17.72 -43.61
CA SER A 42 26.46 -18.96 -42.87
C SER A 42 25.34 -18.95 -41.83
N ALA A 43 24.48 -19.95 -41.99
CA ALA A 43 23.25 -20.22 -41.27
C ALA A 43 23.48 -20.42 -39.77
N ASP A 44 22.57 -19.90 -38.95
CA ASP A 44 22.07 -20.62 -37.77
C ASP A 44 20.77 -19.99 -37.24
N THR A 45 19.69 -20.78 -37.39
CA THR A 45 18.55 -20.93 -36.49
C THR A 45 18.19 -19.75 -35.58
N SER A 46 17.39 -18.80 -36.07
CA SER A 46 16.71 -17.83 -35.21
C SER A 46 15.53 -18.50 -34.50
N LEU A 47 15.76 -19.11 -33.35
CA LEU A 47 14.71 -19.23 -32.33
C LEU A 47 14.42 -17.81 -31.83
N SER A 48 13.47 -17.17 -32.50
CA SER A 48 12.84 -15.96 -32.00
C SER A 48 12.00 -16.35 -30.78
N ASP A 49 12.65 -16.49 -29.63
CA ASP A 49 12.00 -16.47 -28.31
C ASP A 49 11.41 -15.07 -28.11
N LYS A 50 10.26 -14.84 -28.76
CA LYS A 50 9.36 -13.77 -28.34
C LYS A 50 8.99 -14.10 -26.90
N PRO A 51 9.14 -13.17 -25.94
CA PRO A 51 8.62 -13.38 -24.61
C PRO A 51 7.15 -13.72 -24.79
N LYS A 52 6.78 -14.96 -24.46
CA LYS A 52 5.39 -15.38 -24.44
C LYS A 52 4.74 -14.39 -23.48
N LYS A 53 3.95 -13.44 -24.01
CA LYS A 53 3.11 -12.57 -23.18
C LYS A 53 2.29 -13.56 -22.36
N LEU A 54 2.69 -13.75 -21.10
CA LEU A 54 1.90 -14.50 -20.15
C LEU A 54 0.61 -13.69 -20.09
N ASN A 55 -0.42 -14.19 -20.76
CA ASN A 55 -1.72 -13.56 -20.78
C ASN A 55 -2.24 -13.79 -19.36
N LYS A 56 -1.85 -12.91 -18.44
CA LYS A 56 -2.18 -13.02 -17.03
C LYS A 56 -3.70 -12.94 -17.01
N GLU A 57 -4.34 -14.03 -16.61
CA GLU A 57 -5.79 -14.07 -16.48
C GLU A 57 -6.21 -12.85 -15.64
N PRO A 58 -7.27 -12.12 -16.03
CA PRO A 58 -7.72 -10.99 -15.24
C PRO A 58 -7.98 -11.43 -13.80
N PRO A 59 -7.69 -10.57 -12.80
CA PRO A 59 -7.94 -10.89 -11.41
C PRO A 59 -9.41 -11.24 -11.24
N LYS A 60 -9.68 -12.26 -10.43
CA LYS A 60 -11.04 -12.76 -10.16
C LYS A 60 -11.52 -12.26 -8.81
N TYR A 61 -10.58 -12.07 -7.87
CA TYR A 61 -10.86 -11.73 -6.49
C TYR A 61 -10.18 -10.42 -6.13
N SER A 62 -10.69 -9.79 -5.09
CA SER A 62 -10.04 -8.67 -4.44
C SER A 62 -10.20 -8.73 -2.94
N VAL A 63 -9.29 -8.05 -2.25
CA VAL A 63 -9.49 -7.61 -0.89
C VAL A 63 -9.48 -6.08 -0.89
N GLN A 64 -10.43 -5.50 -0.17
CA GLN A 64 -10.55 -4.06 -0.01
C GLN A 64 -10.43 -3.72 1.46
N ILE A 65 -9.60 -2.72 1.71
CA ILE A 65 -9.22 -2.26 3.04
C ILE A 65 -9.97 -0.96 3.28
N LEU A 66 -10.72 -0.91 4.37
CA LEU A 66 -11.45 0.28 4.80
C LEU A 66 -10.95 0.74 6.18
N LEU A 67 -10.91 2.04 6.37
CA LEU A 67 -10.86 2.63 7.70
C LEU A 67 -12.30 2.77 8.21
N VAL A 68 -12.56 2.33 9.44
CA VAL A 68 -13.90 2.33 10.04
C VAL A 68 -13.84 3.10 11.35
N ARG A 69 -14.70 4.11 11.51
CA ARG A 69 -14.82 4.86 12.77
C ARG A 69 -15.72 4.09 13.73
N ALA A 70 -15.17 3.65 14.86
CA ALA A 70 -15.89 2.96 15.93
C ALA A 70 -16.40 3.92 17.01
N SER A 71 -15.63 4.99 17.29
CA SER A 71 -15.98 6.05 18.25
C SER A 71 -15.45 7.40 17.77
N THR A 72 -15.58 8.45 18.60
CA THR A 72 -15.01 9.79 18.31
C THR A 72 -13.52 9.76 17.96
N LYS A 73 -12.75 8.83 18.54
CA LYS A 73 -11.30 8.75 18.34
C LYS A 73 -10.80 7.37 17.98
N ASP A 74 -11.63 6.33 18.08
CA ASP A 74 -11.19 4.96 17.88
C ASP A 74 -11.66 4.41 16.55
N TYR A 75 -10.75 3.72 15.87
CA TYR A 75 -10.91 3.24 14.51
C TYR A 75 -10.44 1.80 14.38
N HIS A 76 -10.96 1.11 13.37
CA HIS A 76 -10.47 -0.18 12.92
C HIS A 76 -10.09 -0.13 11.45
N TRP A 77 -9.11 -0.94 11.07
CA TRP A 77 -8.88 -1.32 9.68
C TRP A 77 -9.66 -2.60 9.41
N MET A 78 -10.53 -2.57 8.41
CA MET A 78 -11.42 -3.67 8.03
C MET A 78 -11.02 -4.21 6.67
N LEU A 79 -10.92 -5.53 6.55
CA LEU A 79 -10.75 -6.23 5.28
C LEU A 79 -12.08 -6.81 4.83
N ALA A 80 -12.43 -6.51 3.60
CA ALA A 80 -13.55 -7.11 2.89
C ALA A 80 -13.04 -7.86 1.66
N GLN A 81 -13.33 -9.15 1.55
CA GLN A 81 -12.94 -10.00 0.42
C GLN A 81 -14.13 -10.26 -0.50
N GLY A 82 -13.90 -10.19 -1.81
CA GLY A 82 -14.97 -10.32 -2.80
C GLY A 82 -14.45 -10.35 -4.23
N PRO A 83 -15.30 -10.05 -5.23
CA PRO A 83 -14.91 -10.06 -6.63
C PRO A 83 -13.93 -8.93 -6.97
N ALA A 84 -13.06 -9.19 -7.94
CA ALA A 84 -12.17 -8.18 -8.49
C ALA A 84 -12.94 -7.06 -9.21
N LYS A 85 -12.36 -5.86 -9.26
CA LYS A 85 -12.88 -4.69 -10.01
C LYS A 85 -14.24 -4.15 -9.59
N ILE A 86 -14.86 -4.72 -8.55
CA ILE A 86 -16.11 -4.21 -7.97
C ILE A 86 -15.78 -3.53 -6.67
N PRO A 87 -16.13 -2.25 -6.46
CA PRO A 87 -15.67 -1.54 -5.29
C PRO A 87 -16.66 -1.80 -4.13
N VAL A 88 -16.15 -2.02 -2.92
CA VAL A 88 -16.91 -2.54 -1.78
C VAL A 88 -17.91 -1.52 -1.27
N ASN A 89 -19.19 -1.88 -1.19
CA ASN A 89 -20.17 -1.07 -0.46
C ASN A 89 -20.25 -1.56 1.00
N PRO A 90 -19.79 -0.77 1.99
CA PRO A 90 -19.85 -1.18 3.40
C PRO A 90 -21.26 -1.09 3.99
N CYS A 91 -22.21 -0.44 3.30
CA CYS A 91 -23.60 -0.41 3.75
C CYS A 91 -24.29 -1.75 3.45
N PRO A 92 -25.31 -2.14 4.23
CA PRO A 92 -26.06 -3.37 3.99
C PRO A 92 -26.67 -3.38 2.58
N THR A 93 -26.12 -4.19 1.68
CA THR A 93 -26.65 -4.42 0.33
C THR A 93 -27.00 -5.89 0.15
N TYR A 94 -28.05 -6.16 -0.63
CA TYR A 94 -28.38 -7.51 -1.06
C TYR A 94 -28.44 -7.57 -2.60
N PRO A 95 -27.73 -8.53 -3.25
CA PRO A 95 -26.80 -9.47 -2.64
C PRO A 95 -25.57 -8.76 -2.03
N LYS A 96 -24.87 -9.45 -1.14
CA LYS A 96 -23.65 -8.96 -0.48
C LYS A 96 -22.42 -9.52 -1.24
N PRO A 97 -21.85 -8.80 -2.21
CA PRO A 97 -20.74 -9.31 -3.02
C PRO A 97 -19.42 -9.45 -2.24
N PHE A 98 -19.30 -8.78 -1.10
CA PHE A 98 -18.10 -8.78 -0.28
C PHE A 98 -18.40 -9.31 1.12
N GLU A 99 -17.53 -10.16 1.64
CA GLU A 99 -17.57 -10.59 3.04
C GLU A 99 -16.50 -9.87 3.85
N VAL A 100 -16.86 -9.44 5.07
CA VAL A 100 -15.87 -8.89 6.01
C VAL A 100 -15.15 -10.07 6.65
N ILE A 101 -13.85 -10.16 6.41
CA ILE A 101 -13.03 -11.33 6.76
C ILE A 101 -12.12 -11.06 7.95
N SER A 102 -11.74 -9.80 8.19
CA SER A 102 -10.86 -9.46 9.29
C SER A 102 -10.97 -8.00 9.69
N MET A 103 -10.64 -7.69 10.94
CA MET A 103 -10.56 -6.34 11.47
C MET A 103 -9.37 -6.23 12.43
N SER A 104 -8.67 -5.10 12.41
CA SER A 104 -7.64 -4.78 13.39
C SER A 104 -8.23 -4.61 14.79
N SER A 105 -7.38 -4.55 15.81
CA SER A 105 -7.75 -3.94 17.10
C SER A 105 -8.14 -2.47 16.94
N LEU A 106 -8.77 -1.89 17.95
CA LEU A 106 -9.03 -0.45 18.00
C LEU A 106 -7.69 0.31 18.00
N ILE A 107 -7.62 1.36 17.19
CA ILE A 107 -6.49 2.27 17.12
C ILE A 107 -7.03 3.69 17.26
N SER A 108 -6.42 4.48 18.13
CA SER A 108 -6.84 5.86 18.33
C SER A 108 -6.17 6.79 17.32
N TYR A 109 -6.99 7.55 16.57
CA TYR A 109 -6.56 8.62 15.68
C TYR A 109 -7.21 9.95 16.06
N ALA A 110 -6.85 11.00 15.32
CA ALA A 110 -7.54 12.28 15.40
C ALA A 110 -9.03 12.10 15.05
N PRO A 111 -9.94 12.92 15.62
CA PRO A 111 -11.36 12.81 15.32
C PRO A 111 -11.69 12.95 13.85
N ASP A 112 -10.92 13.70 13.07
CA ASP A 112 -11.12 13.95 11.64
C ASP A 112 -10.42 12.91 10.72
N ALA A 113 -9.92 11.81 11.30
CA ALA A 113 -9.22 10.78 10.55
C ALA A 113 -10.12 9.99 9.58
N ILE A 114 -11.46 9.99 9.70
CA ILE A 114 -12.26 9.36 8.64
C ILE A 114 -12.34 10.25 7.40
N GLU A 115 -12.27 11.57 7.56
CA GLU A 115 -12.29 12.54 6.47
C GLU A 115 -10.90 12.69 5.83
N ASN A 116 -9.85 12.64 6.66
CA ASN A 116 -8.44 12.74 6.25
C ASN A 116 -7.67 11.51 6.75
N PRO A 117 -7.84 10.35 6.10
CA PRO A 117 -7.34 9.10 6.67
C PRO A 117 -5.82 9.01 6.68
N PRO A 118 -5.25 8.54 7.79
CA PRO A 118 -3.82 8.31 7.88
C PRO A 118 -3.42 7.10 7.05
N GLY A 119 -2.12 6.97 6.81
CA GLY A 119 -1.54 5.70 6.45
C GLY A 119 -1.78 4.63 7.53
N PRO A 120 -1.85 3.34 7.17
CA PRO A 120 -1.98 2.28 8.16
C PRO A 120 -0.72 2.21 9.05
N PRO A 121 -0.82 1.71 10.29
CA PRO A 121 0.33 1.28 11.07
C PRO A 121 0.87 -0.06 10.54
N VAL A 122 2.04 -0.47 11.03
CA VAL A 122 2.56 -1.82 10.80
C VAL A 122 1.55 -2.85 11.32
N MET A 123 1.00 -3.67 10.44
CA MET A 123 0.06 -4.73 10.83
C MET A 123 -0.04 -5.85 9.81
N SER A 124 -0.67 -6.94 10.23
CA SER A 124 -1.06 -8.05 9.38
C SER A 124 -2.46 -8.51 9.75
N LEU A 125 -3.32 -8.70 8.75
CA LEU A 125 -4.70 -9.15 8.92
C LEU A 125 -4.95 -10.38 8.06
N ASP A 126 -5.46 -11.43 8.69
CA ASP A 126 -5.72 -12.72 8.04
C ASP A 126 -6.81 -12.60 6.96
N MET A 127 -6.71 -13.46 5.95
CA MET A 127 -7.66 -13.56 4.85
C MET A 127 -8.24 -14.97 4.74
N ASP A 128 -9.44 -15.03 4.16
CA ASP A 128 -10.07 -16.30 3.83
C ASP A 128 -9.37 -16.96 2.63
N PRO A 129 -9.27 -18.31 2.63
CA PRO A 129 -8.74 -19.05 1.49
C PRO A 129 -9.46 -18.73 0.18
N TRP A 130 -8.73 -18.71 -0.93
CA TRP A 130 -9.26 -18.43 -2.26
C TRP A 130 -8.47 -19.17 -3.33
N ASP A 131 -9.16 -19.69 -4.35
CA ASP A 131 -8.55 -20.42 -5.48
C ASP A 131 -7.46 -21.44 -5.07
N GLY A 132 -7.71 -22.18 -3.98
CA GLY A 132 -6.78 -23.16 -3.42
C GLY A 132 -5.63 -22.58 -2.57
N ARG A 133 -5.45 -21.27 -2.54
CA ARG A 133 -4.46 -20.59 -1.68
C ARG A 133 -4.97 -20.50 -0.25
N LYS A 134 -4.03 -20.65 0.70
CA LYS A 134 -4.27 -20.69 2.14
C LYS A 134 -3.25 -19.81 2.84
N ASN A 135 -3.46 -19.60 4.15
CA ASN A 135 -2.58 -18.81 5.01
C ASN A 135 -2.31 -17.40 4.48
N CYS A 136 -3.30 -16.85 3.76
CA CYS A 136 -3.16 -15.54 3.14
C CYS A 136 -3.37 -14.44 4.18
N LYS A 137 -2.61 -13.36 4.06
CA LYS A 137 -2.74 -12.16 4.88
C LYS A 137 -2.57 -10.92 4.03
N TRP A 138 -3.20 -9.83 4.44
CA TRP A 138 -2.75 -8.50 4.05
C TRP A 138 -1.71 -8.02 5.05
N THR A 139 -0.58 -7.52 4.56
CA THR A 139 0.52 -7.00 5.37
C THR A 139 0.87 -5.58 4.93
N THR A 140 1.27 -4.74 5.89
CA THR A 140 1.78 -3.39 5.64
C THR A 140 2.90 -3.07 6.62
N THR A 141 3.91 -2.34 6.14
CA THR A 141 5.02 -1.78 6.91
C THR A 141 4.69 -0.41 7.52
N GLY A 142 3.46 0.07 7.28
CA GLY A 142 2.92 1.30 7.83
C GLY A 142 3.34 2.58 7.12
N GLY A 143 2.76 3.71 7.55
CA GLY A 143 2.97 5.00 6.89
C GLY A 143 2.32 5.01 5.50
N ASP A 144 3.07 5.37 4.46
CA ASP A 144 2.54 5.45 3.09
C ASP A 144 2.42 4.08 2.38
N ASP A 145 2.76 2.99 3.07
CA ASP A 145 2.65 1.64 2.53
C ASP A 145 1.19 1.17 2.44
N VAL A 146 0.71 1.02 1.20
CA VAL A 146 -0.63 0.51 0.86
C VAL A 146 -0.79 -0.99 1.15
N GLY A 147 0.31 -1.66 1.45
CA GLY A 147 0.39 -3.07 1.78
C GLY A 147 0.30 -4.01 0.59
N MET A 148 0.29 -5.29 0.90
CA MET A 148 0.25 -6.39 -0.07
C MET A 148 -0.48 -7.59 0.50
N VAL A 149 -1.04 -8.41 -0.38
CA VAL A 149 -1.55 -9.75 -0.05
C VAL A 149 -0.38 -10.73 -0.18
N GLU A 150 -0.14 -11.51 0.86
CA GLU A 150 0.88 -12.55 0.94
C GLU A 150 0.23 -13.87 1.35
N CYS A 151 0.50 -14.91 0.58
CA CYS A 151 0.18 -16.31 0.87
C CYS A 151 1.47 -17.13 0.67
N ASP A 152 1.47 -18.41 1.07
CA ASP A 152 2.66 -19.29 1.04
C ASP A 152 3.47 -19.25 -0.29
N GLU A 153 2.80 -19.18 -1.45
CA GLU A 153 3.44 -19.14 -2.77
C GLU A 153 2.92 -18.00 -3.67
N TYR A 154 2.33 -16.97 -3.08
CA TYR A 154 1.72 -15.88 -3.84
C TYR A 154 1.84 -14.54 -3.14
N ALA A 155 2.14 -13.50 -3.93
CA ALA A 155 2.04 -12.14 -3.47
C ALA A 155 1.38 -11.26 -4.53
N SER A 156 0.52 -10.33 -4.09
CA SER A 156 -0.04 -9.28 -4.94
C SER A 156 0.00 -7.94 -4.21
N GLY A 157 0.53 -6.92 -4.88
CA GLY A 157 0.56 -5.56 -4.34
C GLY A 157 -0.84 -4.94 -4.31
N CYS A 158 -1.08 -4.11 -3.31
CA CYS A 158 -2.28 -3.30 -3.24
C CYS A 158 -2.06 -1.95 -3.93
N THR A 159 -3.16 -1.25 -4.17
CA THR A 159 -3.16 0.12 -4.68
C THR A 159 -4.18 0.94 -3.90
N LYS A 160 -4.06 2.26 -3.95
CA LYS A 160 -5.12 3.14 -3.44
C LYS A 160 -6.43 2.84 -4.17
N ASP A 161 -7.51 2.69 -3.40
CA ASP A 161 -8.82 2.36 -3.96
C ASP A 161 -9.24 3.39 -5.01
N GLY A 162 -9.84 2.93 -6.11
CA GLY A 162 -10.26 3.81 -7.21
C GLY A 162 -11.27 4.88 -6.78
N GLN A 163 -12.02 4.60 -5.71
CA GLN A 163 -13.02 5.47 -5.09
C GLN A 163 -12.52 6.09 -3.77
N TYR A 164 -11.21 6.08 -3.51
CA TYR A 164 -10.62 6.74 -2.33
C TYR A 164 -11.06 8.21 -2.19
N LYS A 165 -11.17 8.93 -3.31
CA LYS A 165 -11.53 10.36 -3.32
C LYS A 165 -13.02 10.64 -3.15
N ASP A 166 -13.87 9.60 -3.14
CA ASP A 166 -15.32 9.76 -2.95
C ASP A 166 -15.65 10.16 -1.50
N GLY A 167 -14.69 9.98 -0.58
CA GLY A 167 -14.78 10.43 0.80
C GLY A 167 -15.53 9.46 1.71
N VAL A 168 -16.11 10.01 2.78
CA VAL A 168 -16.69 9.23 3.87
C VAL A 168 -18.03 8.63 3.47
N ILE A 169 -18.18 7.33 3.67
CA ILE A 169 -19.43 6.60 3.51
C ILE A 169 -20.06 6.43 4.90
N ASN A 170 -21.31 6.85 5.06
CA ASN A 170 -22.03 6.71 6.32
C ASN A 170 -23.16 5.68 6.18
N CYS A 171 -23.09 4.61 6.98
CA CYS A 171 -24.09 3.54 7.00
C CYS A 171 -24.62 3.37 8.42
N HIS A 172 -25.89 3.70 8.66
CA HIS A 172 -26.58 3.49 9.95
C HIS A 172 -25.78 3.95 11.20
N GLY A 173 -25.09 5.08 11.12
CA GLY A 173 -24.33 5.64 12.25
C GLY A 173 -22.87 5.16 12.33
N VAL A 174 -22.40 4.33 11.41
CA VAL A 174 -20.99 3.95 11.26
C VAL A 174 -20.41 4.64 10.02
N SER A 175 -19.23 5.23 10.17
CA SER A 175 -18.51 5.91 9.09
C SER A 175 -17.36 5.06 8.58
N PHE A 176 -17.20 5.02 7.26
CA PHE A 176 -16.20 4.25 6.55
C PHE A 176 -15.44 5.15 5.57
N HIS A 177 -14.17 4.85 5.34
CA HIS A 177 -13.39 5.43 4.25
C HIS A 177 -12.69 4.29 3.48
N ARG A 178 -12.77 4.30 2.15
CA ARG A 178 -12.12 3.28 1.32
C ARG A 178 -10.65 3.61 1.12
N MET A 179 -9.77 2.72 1.56
CA MET A 179 -8.34 3.00 1.60
C MET A 179 -7.63 2.38 0.42
N PHE A 180 -7.60 1.04 0.36
CA PHE A 180 -6.79 0.30 -0.58
C PHE A 180 -7.56 -0.88 -1.17
N ALA A 181 -7.16 -1.31 -2.35
CA ALA A 181 -7.65 -2.49 -3.03
C ALA A 181 -6.48 -3.31 -3.57
N CYS A 182 -6.51 -4.61 -3.32
CA CYS A 182 -5.55 -5.58 -3.85
C CYS A 182 -6.31 -6.56 -4.73
N GLU A 183 -5.87 -6.72 -5.97
CA GLU A 183 -6.56 -7.51 -6.99
C GLU A 183 -5.72 -8.76 -7.26
N PHE A 184 -6.34 -9.94 -7.28
CA PHE A 184 -5.62 -11.20 -7.36
C PHE A 184 -6.34 -12.34 -8.09
#